data_AF-A0A1L7WB79-F1
#
_entry.id   AF-A0A1L7WB79-F1
#
_cell.length_a   1.000
_cell.length_b   1.000
_cell.length_c   1.000
_cell.angle_alpha   90.00
_cell.angle_beta   90.00
_cell.angle_gamma   90.00
#
_symmetry.space_group_name_H-M   'P 1'
#
loop_
_entity.id
_entity.type
_entity.pdbx_description
1 polymer ?
#
loop_
_entity_poly.entity_id
_entity_poly.type
_entity_poly.pdbx_seq_one_letter_code
_entity_poly.pdbx_strand_id
1 'polypeptide(L)'
;MGQQGFLIPDRYVREVPGEVNINTASILWGISLGVAVFSVAKASEQSWRAWKRRRRVTSDVAMIWAVWFSTLFWALQIQFLLQIILNRLGLLMVVPGRAARLKWIVFAIILAVNISVFIIWMPARLQINDQWIWMNNIWDRCEKVIFTLVDGALNAYFIYLIRSRLIENGLAKYISLYRMNLFLIFVSLSLDVVLVGLMSLPSSLVYLSFHPVCYLLKLQIEMKMAELITKIVQSSGVTGKDNTYCHHSSANHAKSIPTNTITKPTVTHSHSGVHGTIPGTNTTHIEAGDRDSSIEIEHQGRMMKFLASQSMSQLSSRFSTEMPVGEFMPNGLGTDLPLTSKDPTLGYKLFHVMLRIRDPVQSLHFYIDLMGMRTVFTIDTGPFTIYYLGYPQTDEHRADLDKFARDTLAHLAYTPGLIELYHVHGSENEPEGYYSTGNQPPNLGLGHIGFSVPDVPRAVERLRNHGVEVIKDLGAASREDIPLSQWEAGRKIGLGDLHPAYQHVFGQIAFVKDPDGYTVELVPQKLQE
;
A
#
# COMPACT_ATOMS: atom_id res chain seq x y z
N MET A 1 -48.14 -32.27 -17.31
CA MET A 1 -47.82 -31.84 -15.94
C MET A 1 -46.43 -32.34 -15.60
N GLY A 2 -45.50 -31.42 -15.27
CA GLY A 2 -44.14 -31.75 -14.86
C GLY A 2 -43.03 -31.10 -15.68
N GLN A 3 -42.95 -29.76 -15.68
CA GLN A 3 -41.70 -29.05 -16.05
C GLN A 3 -41.37 -27.84 -15.16
N GLN A 4 -42.15 -27.57 -14.12
CA GLN A 4 -41.86 -26.51 -13.15
C GLN A 4 -41.91 -27.13 -11.74
N GLY A 5 -40.96 -26.77 -10.89
CA GLY A 5 -40.78 -27.35 -9.55
C GLY A 5 -42.00 -27.14 -8.65
N PHE A 6 -42.06 -27.91 -7.55
CA PHE A 6 -43.20 -28.02 -6.61
C PHE A 6 -43.76 -26.70 -6.02
N LEU A 7 -43.05 -25.57 -6.16
CA LEU A 7 -43.42 -24.26 -5.61
C LEU A 7 -43.66 -23.18 -6.68
N ILE A 8 -43.68 -23.52 -7.96
CA ILE A 8 -43.81 -22.55 -9.06
C ILE A 8 -45.25 -22.56 -9.57
N PRO A 9 -45.98 -21.42 -9.54
CA PRO A 9 -47.34 -21.34 -10.06
C PRO A 9 -47.41 -21.55 -11.58
N ASP A 10 -48.49 -22.14 -12.07
CA ASP A 10 -48.70 -22.45 -13.50
C ASP A 10 -48.66 -21.21 -14.43
N ARG A 11 -48.77 -19.99 -13.86
CA ARG A 11 -48.72 -18.70 -14.58
C ARG A 11 -47.30 -18.09 -14.66
N TYR A 12 -46.27 -18.77 -14.14
CA TYR A 12 -44.91 -18.25 -14.07
C TYR A 12 -44.26 -18.16 -15.46
N VAL A 13 -43.91 -16.94 -15.88
CA VAL A 13 -43.15 -16.68 -17.11
C VAL A 13 -41.68 -16.47 -16.76
N ARG A 14 -40.82 -17.37 -17.26
CA ARG A 14 -39.37 -17.28 -17.05
C ARG A 14 -38.77 -16.14 -17.89
N GLU A 15 -38.32 -15.08 -17.24
CA GLU A 15 -37.51 -14.04 -17.90
C GLU A 15 -36.15 -14.64 -18.28
N VAL A 16 -35.94 -14.94 -19.56
CA VAL A 16 -34.65 -15.43 -20.08
C VAL A 16 -33.74 -14.20 -20.31
N PRO A 17 -32.55 -14.12 -19.68
CA PRO A 17 -31.64 -13.00 -19.88
C PRO A 17 -31.16 -12.93 -21.33
N GLY A 18 -31.28 -11.76 -21.98
CA GLY A 18 -30.64 -11.51 -23.27
C GLY A 18 -29.10 -11.45 -23.17
N GLU A 19 -28.42 -11.61 -24.30
CA GLU A 19 -26.95 -11.67 -24.38
C GLU A 19 -26.24 -10.43 -23.79
N VAL A 20 -26.81 -9.24 -24.01
CA VAL A 20 -26.32 -7.98 -23.43
C VAL A 20 -26.44 -7.95 -21.90
N ASN A 21 -27.49 -8.54 -21.35
CA ASN A 21 -27.69 -8.63 -19.89
C ASN A 21 -26.71 -9.62 -19.27
N ILE A 22 -26.39 -10.71 -19.96
CA ILE A 22 -25.40 -11.71 -19.52
C ILE A 22 -23.99 -11.11 -19.55
N ASN A 23 -23.64 -10.38 -20.60
CA ASN A 23 -22.34 -9.70 -20.70
C ASN A 23 -22.18 -8.61 -19.64
N THR A 24 -23.22 -7.80 -19.43
CA THR A 24 -23.23 -6.76 -18.39
C THR A 24 -23.13 -7.38 -16.99
N ALA A 25 -23.87 -8.46 -16.72
CA ALA A 25 -23.80 -9.18 -15.45
C ALA A 25 -22.42 -9.81 -15.22
N SER A 26 -21.78 -10.34 -16.27
CA SER A 26 -20.45 -10.96 -16.18
C SER A 26 -19.36 -9.94 -15.87
N ILE A 27 -19.41 -8.76 -16.51
CA ILE A 27 -18.48 -7.65 -16.24
C ILE A 27 -18.65 -7.16 -14.80
N LEU A 28 -19.90 -6.94 -14.36
CA LEU A 28 -20.19 -6.49 -13.00
C LEU A 28 -19.81 -7.54 -11.95
N TRP A 29 -19.97 -8.83 -12.26
CA TRP A 29 -19.56 -9.93 -11.39
C TRP A 29 -18.03 -10.03 -11.28
N GLY A 30 -17.29 -9.87 -12.38
CA GLY A 30 -15.83 -9.81 -12.38
C GLY A 30 -15.27 -8.65 -11.54
N ILE A 31 -15.86 -7.45 -11.68
CA ILE A 31 -15.51 -6.29 -10.86
C ILE A 31 -15.87 -6.55 -9.39
N SER A 32 -17.04 -7.13 -9.11
CA SER A 32 -17.48 -7.49 -7.75
C SER A 32 -16.54 -8.49 -7.09
N LEU A 33 -16.07 -9.49 -7.84
CA LEU A 33 -15.13 -10.51 -7.36
C LEU A 33 -13.77 -9.88 -6.99
N GLY A 34 -13.23 -9.01 -7.83
CA GLY A 34 -11.98 -8.30 -7.56
C GLY A 34 -12.07 -7.44 -6.29
N VAL A 35 -13.16 -6.68 -6.13
CA VAL A 35 -13.41 -5.86 -4.93
C VAL A 35 -13.65 -6.74 -3.70
N ALA A 36 -14.34 -7.88 -3.85
CA ALA A 36 -14.59 -8.82 -2.77
C ALA A 36 -13.29 -9.46 -2.25
N VAL A 37 -12.40 -9.93 -3.13
CA VAL A 37 -11.10 -10.53 -2.76
C VAL A 37 -10.21 -9.52 -2.01
N PHE A 38 -10.15 -8.28 -2.48
CA PHE A 38 -9.40 -7.24 -1.79
C PHE A 38 -10.02 -6.88 -0.43
N SER A 39 -11.35 -6.91 -0.35
CA SER A 39 -12.09 -6.69 0.91
C SER A 39 -11.88 -7.82 1.90
N VAL A 40 -11.76 -9.08 1.45
CA VAL A 40 -11.40 -10.24 2.28
C VAL A 40 -10.01 -10.09 2.87
N ALA A 41 -9.03 -9.76 2.03
CA ALA A 41 -7.66 -9.59 2.47
C ALA A 41 -7.58 -8.51 3.57
N LYS A 42 -8.24 -7.37 3.34
CA LYS A 42 -8.34 -6.26 4.30
C LYS A 42 -9.09 -6.64 5.59
N ALA A 43 -10.25 -7.29 5.48
CA ALA A 43 -11.05 -7.70 6.63
C ALA A 43 -10.33 -8.75 7.48
N SER A 44 -9.64 -9.69 6.83
CA SER A 44 -8.82 -10.72 7.48
C SER A 44 -7.67 -10.13 8.25
N GLU A 45 -6.96 -9.20 7.62
CA GLU A 45 -5.84 -8.48 8.20
C GLU A 45 -6.28 -7.63 9.41
N GLN A 46 -7.39 -6.91 9.31
CA GLN A 46 -7.95 -6.12 10.41
C GLN A 46 -8.41 -6.99 11.59
N SER A 47 -9.01 -8.14 11.29
CA SER A 47 -9.51 -9.08 12.30
C SER A 47 -8.39 -9.77 13.05
N TRP A 48 -7.34 -10.15 12.32
CA TRP A 48 -6.10 -10.67 12.90
C TRP A 48 -5.44 -9.63 13.82
N ARG A 49 -5.33 -8.38 13.36
CA ARG A 49 -4.80 -7.25 14.16
C ARG A 49 -5.64 -6.95 15.40
N ALA A 50 -6.96 -7.12 15.35
CA ALA A 50 -7.83 -6.92 16.50
C ALA A 50 -7.75 -8.08 17.51
N TRP A 51 -7.72 -9.32 17.03
CA TRP A 51 -7.56 -10.53 17.86
C TRP A 51 -6.22 -10.53 18.61
N LYS A 52 -5.12 -10.18 17.92
CA LYS A 52 -3.77 -10.09 18.51
C LYS A 52 -3.67 -9.04 19.62
N ARG A 53 -4.50 -7.98 19.59
CA ARG A 53 -4.49 -6.87 20.58
C ARG A 53 -5.27 -7.13 21.87
N ARG A 54 -6.34 -7.93 21.84
CA ARG A 54 -7.22 -8.11 23.03
C ARG A 54 -7.54 -9.57 23.40
N ARG A 55 -7.09 -10.57 22.62
CA ARG A 55 -7.47 -12.00 22.76
C ARG A 55 -8.99 -12.23 22.92
N ARG A 56 -9.81 -11.30 22.45
CA ARG A 56 -11.28 -11.35 22.45
C ARG A 56 -11.78 -10.80 21.12
N VAL A 57 -12.82 -11.41 20.57
CA VAL A 57 -13.51 -10.91 19.39
C VAL A 57 -14.30 -9.66 19.81
N THR A 58 -13.86 -8.49 19.36
CA THR A 58 -14.63 -7.25 19.54
C THR A 58 -15.85 -7.28 18.63
N SER A 59 -16.97 -6.69 19.07
CA SER A 59 -18.23 -6.61 18.31
C SER A 59 -18.03 -6.17 16.86
N ASP A 60 -17.10 -5.25 16.64
CA ASP A 60 -16.84 -4.63 15.35
C ASP A 60 -16.21 -5.62 14.36
N VAL A 61 -15.36 -6.52 14.85
CA VAL A 61 -14.71 -7.57 14.04
C VAL A 61 -15.70 -8.69 13.75
N ALA A 62 -16.50 -9.08 14.74
CA ALA A 62 -17.58 -10.03 14.55
C ALA A 62 -18.60 -9.53 13.50
N MET A 63 -18.92 -8.23 13.53
CA MET A 63 -19.83 -7.62 12.56
C MET A 63 -19.22 -7.57 11.15
N ILE A 64 -17.92 -7.28 11.00
CA ILE A 64 -17.24 -7.29 9.69
C ILE A 64 -17.31 -8.68 9.04
N TRP A 65 -17.03 -9.74 9.80
CA TRP A 65 -17.14 -11.11 9.29
C TRP A 65 -18.57 -11.56 9.11
N ALA A 66 -19.50 -11.14 9.97
CA ALA A 66 -20.91 -11.41 9.81
C ALA A 66 -21.47 -10.78 8.53
N VAL A 67 -21.03 -9.56 8.17
CA VAL A 67 -21.35 -8.90 6.88
C VAL A 67 -20.78 -9.69 5.72
N TRP A 68 -19.52 -10.16 5.84
CA TRP A 68 -18.87 -10.91 4.79
C TRP A 68 -19.55 -12.26 4.53
N PHE A 69 -19.85 -13.01 5.59
CA PHE A 69 -20.64 -14.24 5.49
C PHE A 69 -22.08 -13.97 5.04
N SER A 70 -22.64 -12.83 5.42
CA SER A 70 -23.92 -12.29 4.95
C SER A 70 -23.90 -11.81 3.51
N THR A 71 -22.77 -11.77 2.81
CA THR A 71 -22.82 -11.56 1.35
C THR A 71 -23.47 -12.73 0.60
N LEU A 72 -23.71 -13.87 1.29
CA LEU A 72 -24.66 -14.91 0.87
C LEU A 72 -26.14 -14.59 1.17
N PHE A 73 -26.44 -13.61 2.04
CA PHE A 73 -27.78 -13.25 2.52
C PHE A 73 -27.99 -11.73 2.52
N TRP A 74 -28.50 -11.22 1.40
CA TRP A 74 -28.74 -9.80 1.10
C TRP A 74 -29.39 -8.99 2.26
N ALA A 75 -30.37 -9.56 2.97
CA ALA A 75 -31.08 -8.87 4.05
C ALA A 75 -30.23 -8.60 5.31
N LEU A 76 -29.24 -9.43 5.60
CA LEU A 76 -28.36 -9.26 6.76
C LEU A 76 -27.31 -8.15 6.51
N GLN A 77 -26.98 -7.88 5.25
CA GLN A 77 -25.99 -6.88 4.84
C GLN A 77 -26.43 -5.45 5.20
N ILE A 78 -27.69 -5.13 4.94
CA ILE A 78 -28.29 -3.81 5.21
C ILE A 78 -28.31 -3.55 6.73
N GLN A 79 -28.62 -4.59 7.53
CA GLN A 79 -28.67 -4.47 8.99
C GLN A 79 -27.29 -4.15 9.59
N PHE A 80 -26.24 -4.82 9.13
CA PHE A 80 -24.92 -4.63 9.71
C PHE A 80 -24.25 -3.31 9.28
N LEU A 81 -24.45 -2.86 8.03
CA LEU A 81 -23.85 -1.61 7.54
C LEU A 81 -24.30 -0.39 8.38
N LEU A 82 -25.60 -0.26 8.63
CA LEU A 82 -26.15 0.83 9.44
C LEU A 82 -25.66 0.78 10.90
N GLN A 83 -25.44 -0.42 11.43
CA GLN A 83 -24.89 -0.61 12.76
C GLN A 83 -23.40 -0.24 12.85
N ILE A 84 -22.63 -0.40 11.78
CA ILE A 84 -21.23 0.08 11.69
C ILE A 84 -21.20 1.61 11.78
N ILE A 85 -22.06 2.31 11.02
CA ILE A 85 -22.18 3.78 11.06
C ILE A 85 -22.57 4.27 12.46
N LEU A 86 -23.54 3.61 13.11
CA LEU A 86 -23.98 3.94 14.47
C LEU A 86 -22.93 3.62 15.53
N ASN A 87 -22.14 2.57 15.32
CA ASN A 87 -21.05 2.23 16.22
C ASN A 87 -19.93 3.28 16.16
N ARG A 88 -19.59 3.76 14.95
CA ARG A 88 -18.70 4.90 14.74
C ARG A 88 -19.23 6.18 15.40
N LEU A 89 -20.51 6.48 15.22
CA LEU A 89 -21.17 7.63 15.84
C LEU A 89 -21.10 7.56 17.38
N GLY A 90 -21.25 6.35 17.94
CA GLY A 90 -21.12 6.09 19.37
C GLY A 90 -19.74 6.41 19.96
N LEU A 91 -18.65 6.27 19.18
CA LEU A 91 -17.29 6.64 19.63
C LEU A 91 -17.14 8.15 19.84
N LEU A 92 -17.97 8.97 19.20
CA LEU A 92 -17.97 10.42 19.32
C LEU A 92 -19.12 10.94 20.20
N MET A 93 -19.97 10.08 20.76
CA MET A 93 -21.03 10.51 21.69
C MET A 93 -20.50 10.57 23.12
N VAL A 94 -20.67 11.72 23.77
CA VAL A 94 -20.21 11.97 25.16
C VAL A 94 -20.95 11.09 26.17
N VAL A 95 -22.17 10.64 25.85
CA VAL A 95 -22.98 9.79 26.73
C VAL A 95 -23.23 8.41 26.10
N PRO A 96 -22.56 7.34 26.57
CA PRO A 96 -22.68 6.00 25.97
C PRO A 96 -24.11 5.43 26.04
N GLY A 97 -24.91 5.82 27.04
CA GLY A 97 -26.31 5.40 27.19
C GLY A 97 -27.29 6.02 26.18
N ARG A 98 -26.93 7.13 25.52
CA ARG A 98 -27.73 7.69 24.40
C ARG A 98 -27.36 6.99 23.08
N ALA A 99 -26.09 6.67 22.89
CA ALA A 99 -25.62 5.92 21.72
C ALA A 99 -26.23 4.50 21.67
N ALA A 100 -26.29 3.80 22.82
CA ALA A 100 -26.90 2.48 22.90
C ALA A 100 -28.40 2.51 22.57
N ARG A 101 -29.14 3.51 23.06
CA ARG A 101 -30.57 3.69 22.73
C ARG A 101 -30.79 3.95 21.25
N LEU A 102 -29.98 4.81 20.64
CA LEU A 102 -30.04 5.09 19.21
C LEU A 102 -29.78 3.83 18.36
N LYS A 103 -28.79 3.02 18.75
CA LYS A 103 -28.48 1.72 18.10
C LYS A 103 -29.68 0.78 18.09
N TRP A 104 -30.33 0.58 19.23
CA TRP A 104 -31.47 -0.32 19.36
C TRP A 104 -32.72 0.20 18.64
N ILE A 105 -32.97 1.52 18.64
CA ILE A 105 -34.09 2.11 17.90
C ILE A 105 -33.91 1.90 16.40
N VAL A 106 -32.74 2.25 15.84
CA VAL A 106 -32.48 2.05 14.41
C VAL A 106 -32.48 0.56 14.06
N PHE A 107 -31.93 -0.30 14.92
CA PHE A 107 -31.99 -1.76 14.74
C PHE A 107 -33.43 -2.25 14.56
N ALA A 108 -34.34 -1.84 15.44
CA ALA A 108 -35.74 -2.26 15.42
C ALA A 108 -36.48 -1.74 14.17
N ILE A 109 -36.23 -0.48 13.77
CA ILE A 109 -36.84 0.12 12.58
C ILE A 109 -36.41 -0.63 11.31
N ILE A 110 -35.11 -0.86 11.13
CA ILE A 110 -34.59 -1.53 9.93
C ILE A 110 -35.00 -2.99 9.89
N LEU A 111 -35.05 -3.67 11.05
CA LEU A 111 -35.57 -5.04 11.13
C LEU A 111 -37.05 -5.11 10.71
N ALA A 112 -37.88 -4.16 11.13
CA ALA A 112 -39.28 -4.11 10.74
C ALA A 112 -39.45 -3.88 9.23
N VAL A 113 -38.65 -2.98 8.65
CA VAL A 113 -38.61 -2.75 7.19
C VAL A 113 -38.19 -4.02 6.46
N ASN A 114 -37.10 -4.67 6.87
CA ASN A 114 -36.62 -5.92 6.24
C ASN A 114 -37.65 -7.06 6.30
N ILE A 115 -38.35 -7.22 7.42
CA ILE A 115 -39.44 -8.21 7.56
C ILE A 115 -40.56 -7.89 6.58
N SER A 116 -40.97 -6.62 6.47
CA SER A 116 -42.03 -6.21 5.54
C SER A 116 -41.66 -6.46 4.07
N VAL A 117 -40.40 -6.23 3.70
CA VAL A 117 -39.87 -6.49 2.35
C VAL A 117 -39.89 -7.98 2.06
N PHE A 118 -39.48 -8.83 3.00
CA PHE A 118 -39.48 -10.28 2.80
C PHE A 118 -40.90 -10.84 2.57
N ILE A 119 -41.88 -10.33 3.33
CA ILE A 119 -43.29 -10.74 3.23
C ILE A 119 -43.89 -10.32 1.88
N ILE A 120 -43.53 -9.15 1.34
CA ILE A 120 -44.08 -8.63 0.08
C ILE A 120 -43.34 -9.20 -1.14
N TRP A 121 -42.01 -9.36 -1.05
CA TRP A 121 -41.15 -9.79 -2.15
C TRP A 121 -41.33 -11.27 -2.51
N MET A 122 -41.47 -12.14 -1.51
CA MET A 122 -41.62 -13.59 -1.74
C MET A 122 -42.84 -13.94 -2.60
N PRO A 123 -44.08 -13.48 -2.28
CA PRO A 123 -45.25 -13.68 -3.13
C PRO A 123 -45.16 -13.01 -4.51
N ALA A 124 -44.50 -11.85 -4.59
CA ALA A 124 -44.35 -11.11 -5.85
C ALA A 124 -43.40 -11.81 -6.83
N ARG A 125 -42.29 -12.39 -6.34
CA ARG A 125 -41.35 -13.17 -7.17
C ARG A 125 -41.94 -14.49 -7.65
N LEU A 126 -42.82 -15.09 -6.84
CA LEU A 126 -43.57 -16.27 -7.22
C LEU A 126 -44.72 -15.95 -8.21
N GLN A 127 -44.96 -14.69 -8.57
CA GLN A 127 -45.98 -14.25 -9.53
C GLN A 127 -47.41 -14.79 -9.20
N ILE A 128 -47.74 -14.89 -7.91
CA ILE A 128 -49.00 -15.51 -7.45
C ILE A 128 -50.22 -14.66 -7.87
N ASN A 129 -50.13 -13.33 -7.80
CA ASN A 129 -51.18 -12.40 -8.19
C ASN A 129 -50.58 -11.07 -8.69
N ASP A 130 -51.21 -10.45 -9.70
CA ASP A 130 -50.83 -9.16 -10.28
C ASP A 130 -50.85 -8.03 -9.23
N GLN A 131 -51.70 -8.14 -8.19
CA GLN A 131 -51.71 -7.22 -7.05
C GLN A 131 -50.42 -7.26 -6.21
N TRP A 132 -49.84 -8.44 -5.99
CA TRP A 132 -48.58 -8.58 -5.25
C TRP A 132 -47.39 -8.02 -6.03
N ILE A 133 -47.41 -8.16 -7.36
CA ILE A 133 -46.39 -7.59 -8.24
C ILE A 133 -46.44 -6.06 -8.22
N TRP A 134 -47.65 -5.48 -8.33
CA TRP A 134 -47.84 -4.03 -8.23
C TRP A 134 -47.43 -3.49 -6.85
N MET A 135 -47.86 -4.17 -5.78
CA MET A 135 -47.51 -3.82 -4.40
C MET A 135 -46.00 -3.87 -4.17
N ASN A 136 -45.31 -4.89 -4.69
CA ASN A 136 -43.86 -4.99 -4.58
C ASN A 136 -43.15 -3.86 -5.35
N ASN A 137 -43.60 -3.52 -6.55
CA ASN A 137 -42.99 -2.45 -7.34
C ASN A 137 -43.08 -1.08 -6.67
N ILE A 138 -44.15 -0.80 -5.92
CA ILE A 138 -44.27 0.44 -5.15
C ILE A 138 -43.50 0.36 -3.83
N TRP A 139 -43.60 -0.77 -3.10
CA TRP A 139 -42.96 -0.93 -1.80
C TRP A 139 -41.43 -0.96 -1.88
N ASP A 140 -40.88 -1.63 -2.89
CA ASP A 140 -39.43 -1.72 -3.15
C ASP A 140 -38.81 -0.33 -3.42
N ARG A 141 -39.57 0.63 -3.96
CA ARG A 141 -39.15 2.04 -4.10
C ARG A 141 -39.24 2.79 -2.78
N CYS A 142 -40.35 2.62 -2.04
CA CYS A 142 -40.57 3.27 -0.76
C CYS A 142 -39.51 2.87 0.28
N GLU A 143 -39.17 1.59 0.37
CA GLU A 143 -38.12 1.04 1.24
C GLU A 143 -36.77 1.74 1.00
N LYS A 144 -36.34 1.86 -0.25
CA LYS A 144 -35.02 2.44 -0.57
C LYS A 144 -34.95 3.94 -0.36
N VAL A 145 -36.08 4.63 -0.53
CA VAL A 145 -36.20 6.03 -0.11
C VAL A 145 -36.04 6.13 1.41
N ILE A 146 -36.67 5.24 2.19
CA ILE A 146 -36.52 5.20 3.64
C ILE A 146 -35.05 4.95 4.02
N PHE A 147 -34.35 4.00 3.40
CA PHE A 147 -32.94 3.75 3.68
C PHE A 147 -32.04 4.94 3.32
N THR A 148 -32.27 5.58 2.18
CA THR A 148 -31.52 6.77 1.76
C THR A 148 -31.72 7.93 2.76
N LEU A 149 -32.95 8.11 3.26
CA LEU A 149 -33.25 9.12 4.28
C LEU A 149 -32.59 8.82 5.62
N VAL A 150 -32.60 7.54 6.06
CA VAL A 150 -31.94 7.12 7.30
C VAL A 150 -30.43 7.30 7.20
N ASP A 151 -29.81 6.86 6.10
CA ASP A 151 -28.37 7.02 5.86
C ASP A 151 -27.96 8.50 5.81
N GLY A 152 -28.73 9.31 5.07
CA GLY A 152 -28.58 10.77 5.02
C GLY A 152 -28.68 11.43 6.39
N ALA A 153 -29.67 11.07 7.19
CA ALA A 153 -29.87 11.63 8.54
C ALA A 153 -28.72 11.26 9.49
N LEU A 154 -28.25 10.01 9.46
CA LEU A 154 -27.13 9.56 10.28
C LEU A 154 -25.81 10.22 9.89
N ASN A 155 -25.55 10.35 8.59
CA ASN A 155 -24.36 11.02 8.06
C ASN A 155 -24.40 12.54 8.31
N ALA A 156 -25.56 13.19 8.21
CA ALA A 156 -25.74 14.59 8.58
C ALA A 156 -25.52 14.83 10.09
N TYR A 157 -26.08 13.97 10.93
CA TYR A 157 -25.89 14.04 12.38
C TYR A 157 -24.41 13.83 12.77
N PHE A 158 -23.71 12.95 12.06
CA PHE A 158 -22.28 12.74 12.22
C PHE A 158 -21.45 14.00 11.85
N ILE A 159 -21.78 14.68 10.75
CA ILE A 159 -21.13 15.95 10.36
C ILE A 159 -21.38 17.04 11.42
N TYR A 160 -22.62 17.16 11.89
CA TYR A 160 -22.98 18.12 12.94
C TYR A 160 -22.14 17.90 14.20
N LEU A 161 -21.95 16.65 14.60
CA LEU A 161 -21.20 16.30 15.78
C LEU A 161 -19.70 16.57 15.62
N ILE A 162 -19.11 16.31 14.44
CA ILE A 162 -17.72 16.66 14.15
C ILE A 162 -17.54 18.18 14.16
N ARG A 163 -18.43 18.93 13.50
CA ARG A 163 -18.37 20.39 13.44
C ARG A 163 -18.42 20.98 14.84
N SER A 164 -19.31 20.50 15.70
CA SER A 164 -19.46 20.99 17.07
C SER A 164 -18.18 20.75 17.90
N ARG A 165 -17.55 19.57 17.78
CA ARG A 165 -16.28 19.24 18.49
C ARG A 165 -15.04 19.97 17.95
N LEU A 166 -15.02 20.31 16.66
CA LEU A 166 -13.89 21.03 16.05
C LEU A 166 -13.93 22.53 16.35
N ILE A 167 -15.13 23.12 16.44
CA ILE A 167 -15.31 24.56 16.72
C ILE A 167 -15.00 24.88 18.19
N GLU A 168 -15.29 23.98 19.13
CA GLU A 168 -14.97 24.16 20.56
C GLU A 168 -13.46 24.14 20.85
N ASN A 169 -12.64 23.52 20.00
CA ASN A 169 -11.20 23.35 20.25
C ASN A 169 -10.30 24.31 19.47
N GLY A 170 -10.83 25.25 18.66
CA GLY A 170 -10.03 26.33 18.05
C GLY A 170 -8.90 25.92 17.09
N LEU A 171 -8.80 24.66 16.66
CA LEU A 171 -7.71 24.18 15.81
C LEU A 171 -8.07 24.25 14.32
N ALA A 172 -7.66 25.34 13.65
CA ALA A 172 -7.71 25.47 12.18
C ALA A 172 -6.97 24.35 11.42
N LYS A 173 -6.06 23.63 12.10
CA LYS A 173 -5.28 22.48 11.58
C LYS A 173 -6.15 21.29 11.14
N TYR A 174 -7.37 21.15 11.64
CA TYR A 174 -8.25 20.01 11.33
C TYR A 174 -9.24 20.27 10.18
N ILE A 175 -9.25 21.48 9.61
CA ILE A 175 -10.17 21.85 8.52
C ILE A 175 -9.93 21.00 7.26
N SER A 176 -8.66 20.71 6.91
CA SER A 176 -8.35 19.84 5.76
C SER A 176 -8.83 18.40 5.96
N LEU A 177 -8.72 17.87 7.18
CA LEU A 177 -9.15 16.51 7.51
C LEU A 177 -10.68 16.42 7.55
N TYR A 178 -11.35 17.47 8.04
CA TYR A 178 -12.80 17.62 7.97
C TYR A 178 -13.31 17.70 6.53
N ARG A 179 -12.65 18.47 5.65
CA ARG A 179 -13.01 18.58 4.22
C ARG A 179 -12.87 17.24 3.49
N MET A 180 -11.80 16.50 3.75
CA MET A 180 -11.61 15.17 3.19
C MET A 180 -12.67 14.18 3.69
N ASN A 181 -13.03 14.26 4.98
CA ASN A 181 -14.10 13.42 5.54
C ASN A 181 -15.48 13.76 4.98
N LEU A 182 -15.76 15.05 4.78
CA LEU A 182 -16.97 15.54 4.13
C LEU A 182 -17.08 15.02 2.70
N PHE A 183 -15.97 14.98 1.96
CA PHE A 183 -15.90 14.42 0.62
C PHE A 183 -16.24 12.91 0.61
N LEU A 184 -15.67 12.12 1.53
CA LEU A 184 -15.97 10.69 1.65
C LEU A 184 -17.45 10.41 1.97
N ILE A 185 -18.07 11.22 2.82
CA ILE A 185 -19.51 11.12 3.13
C ILE A 185 -20.35 11.46 1.90
N PHE A 186 -19.98 12.50 1.15
CA PHE A 186 -20.68 12.87 -0.08
C PHE A 186 -20.62 11.74 -1.12
N VAL A 187 -19.47 11.09 -1.28
CA VAL A 187 -19.31 9.91 -2.14
C VAL A 187 -20.22 8.77 -1.65
N SER A 188 -20.29 8.49 -0.34
CA SER A 188 -21.18 7.46 0.22
C SER A 188 -22.66 7.74 -0.06
N LEU A 189 -23.12 8.97 0.12
CA LEU A 189 -24.51 9.37 -0.15
C LEU A 189 -24.84 9.32 -1.64
N SER A 190 -23.86 9.64 -2.50
CA SER A 190 -24.05 9.54 -3.96
C SER A 190 -24.30 8.11 -4.42
N LEU A 191 -23.72 7.09 -3.74
CA LEU A 191 -23.96 5.68 -4.04
C LEU A 191 -25.41 5.26 -3.78
N ASP A 192 -26.08 5.84 -2.78
CA ASP A 192 -27.51 5.59 -2.54
C ASP A 192 -28.39 6.19 -3.63
N VAL A 193 -28.07 7.41 -4.07
CA VAL A 193 -28.79 8.07 -5.16
C VAL A 193 -28.64 7.28 -6.46
N VAL A 194 -27.45 6.74 -6.73
CA VAL A 194 -27.22 5.87 -7.89
C VAL A 194 -28.01 4.56 -7.75
N LEU A 195 -28.03 3.92 -6.57
CA LEU A 195 -28.83 2.71 -6.34
C LEU A 195 -30.33 2.93 -6.56
N VAL A 196 -30.88 4.04 -6.08
CA VAL A 196 -32.28 4.43 -6.32
C VAL A 196 -32.52 4.73 -7.81
N GLY A 197 -31.58 5.40 -8.48
CA GLY A 197 -31.66 5.70 -9.91
C GLY A 197 -31.65 4.46 -10.80
N LEU A 198 -30.82 3.46 -10.48
CA LEU A 198 -30.71 2.21 -11.24
C LEU A 198 -31.98 1.35 -11.20
N MET A 199 -32.89 1.58 -10.26
CA MET A 199 -34.21 0.94 -10.25
C MET A 199 -35.16 1.47 -11.34
N SER A 200 -34.84 2.61 -11.93
CA SER A 200 -35.61 3.17 -13.05
C SER A 200 -35.22 2.52 -14.38
N LEU A 201 -34.17 1.68 -14.40
CA LEU A 201 -33.76 0.96 -15.60
C LEU A 201 -34.68 -0.26 -15.85
N PRO A 202 -34.97 -0.60 -17.12
CA PRO A 202 -35.84 -1.74 -17.46
C PRO A 202 -35.26 -3.11 -17.08
N SER A 203 -33.95 -3.20 -16.86
CA SER A 203 -33.23 -4.46 -16.61
C SER A 203 -32.99 -4.71 -15.13
N SER A 204 -33.81 -5.58 -14.52
CA SER A 204 -33.66 -6.02 -13.11
C SER A 204 -32.29 -6.64 -12.80
N LEU A 205 -31.59 -7.17 -13.80
CA LEU A 205 -30.29 -7.83 -13.66
C LEU A 205 -29.13 -6.85 -13.42
N VAL A 206 -29.16 -5.68 -14.05
CA VAL A 206 -28.13 -4.64 -13.85
C VAL A 206 -28.21 -4.11 -12.43
N TYR A 207 -29.43 -3.85 -11.97
CA TYR A 207 -29.72 -3.45 -10.59
C TYR A 207 -29.23 -4.51 -9.58
N LEU A 208 -29.58 -5.79 -9.79
CA LEU A 208 -29.20 -6.89 -8.89
C LEU A 208 -27.67 -7.07 -8.81
N SER A 209 -26.97 -6.86 -9.92
CA SER A 209 -25.51 -7.03 -10.00
C SER A 209 -24.74 -5.84 -9.42
N PHE A 210 -25.31 -4.64 -9.46
CA PHE A 210 -24.65 -3.42 -8.93
C PHE A 210 -24.81 -3.27 -7.42
N HIS A 211 -25.82 -3.93 -6.83
CA HIS A 211 -26.12 -3.85 -5.42
C HIS A 211 -24.93 -4.32 -4.52
N PRO A 212 -24.32 -5.50 -4.72
CA PRO A 212 -23.15 -5.91 -3.92
C PRO A 212 -21.98 -4.93 -4.00
N VAL A 213 -21.71 -4.35 -5.18
CA VAL A 213 -20.62 -3.39 -5.41
C VAL A 213 -20.80 -2.12 -4.58
N CYS A 214 -21.99 -1.53 -4.62
CA CYS A 214 -22.26 -0.30 -3.86
C CYS A 214 -22.05 -0.49 -2.36
N TYR A 215 -22.50 -1.62 -1.82
CA TYR A 215 -22.39 -1.89 -0.39
C TYR A 215 -20.95 -2.24 0.02
N LEU A 216 -20.17 -2.90 -0.85
CA LEU A 216 -18.74 -3.10 -0.62
C LEU A 216 -17.98 -1.76 -0.62
N LEU A 217 -18.28 -0.88 -1.56
CA LEU A 217 -17.70 0.47 -1.59
C LEU A 217 -18.07 1.28 -0.35
N LYS A 218 -19.33 1.22 0.09
CA LYS A 218 -19.78 1.84 1.34
C LYS A 218 -19.03 1.31 2.55
N LEU A 219 -18.85 -0.01 2.65
CA LEU A 219 -18.06 -0.61 3.73
C LEU A 219 -16.60 -0.12 3.73
N GLN A 220 -15.99 0.01 2.55
CA GLN A 220 -14.62 0.55 2.42
C GLN A 220 -14.53 2.02 2.86
N ILE A 221 -15.51 2.85 2.47
CA ILE A 221 -15.59 4.25 2.91
C ILE A 221 -15.72 4.33 4.43
N GLU A 222 -16.58 3.51 5.02
CA GLU A 222 -16.81 3.43 6.46
C GLU A 222 -15.55 3.02 7.23
N MET A 223 -14.82 2.00 6.75
CA MET A 223 -13.55 1.56 7.35
C MET A 223 -12.48 2.64 7.27
N LYS A 224 -12.31 3.29 6.11
CA LYS A 224 -11.32 4.38 5.93
C LYS A 224 -11.62 5.58 6.80
N MET A 225 -12.89 5.94 6.92
CA MET A 225 -13.34 7.02 7.78
C MET A 225 -13.09 6.70 9.27
N ALA A 226 -13.37 5.48 9.73
CA ALA A 226 -13.14 5.08 11.12
C ALA A 226 -11.65 5.12 11.53
N GLU A 227 -10.74 4.74 10.63
CA GLU A 227 -9.28 4.84 10.84
C GLU A 227 -8.84 6.31 11.05
N LEU A 228 -9.35 7.23 10.24
CA LEU A 228 -9.04 8.65 10.31
C LEU A 228 -9.54 9.29 11.61
N ILE A 229 -10.76 8.97 12.04
CA ILE A 229 -11.34 9.48 13.30
C ILE A 229 -10.57 8.93 14.50
N THR A 230 -10.17 7.66 14.47
CA THR A 230 -9.38 7.05 15.53
C THR A 230 -8.05 7.77 15.71
N LYS A 231 -7.39 8.14 14.59
CA LYS A 231 -6.18 8.98 14.61
C LYS A 231 -6.46 10.36 15.22
N ILE A 232 -7.58 11.00 14.89
CA ILE A 232 -7.97 12.31 15.47
C ILE A 232 -8.21 12.21 16.99
N VAL A 233 -8.99 11.23 17.44
CA VAL A 233 -9.31 11.04 18.86
C VAL A 233 -8.06 10.71 19.68
N GLN A 234 -7.15 9.90 19.14
CA GLN A 234 -5.86 9.62 19.77
C GLN A 234 -4.96 10.85 19.84
N SER A 235 -4.92 11.67 18.78
CA SER A 235 -4.15 12.93 18.78
C SER A 235 -4.74 14.01 19.70
N SER A 236 -6.05 13.97 19.96
CA SER A 236 -6.73 14.90 20.87
C SER A 236 -6.58 14.48 22.34
N GLY A 237 -6.51 13.18 22.63
CA GLY A 237 -6.39 12.63 23.98
C GLY A 237 -5.02 12.78 24.64
N VAL A 238 -3.96 13.06 23.87
CA VAL A 238 -2.59 13.28 24.41
C VAL A 238 -2.44 14.69 25.03
N THR A 239 -3.36 15.62 24.77
CA THR A 239 -3.31 16.99 25.28
C THR A 239 -4.35 17.26 26.40
N GLY A 240 -4.81 16.21 27.08
CA GLY A 240 -5.86 16.28 28.11
C GLY A 240 -5.43 15.87 29.52
N LYS A 241 -4.15 15.58 29.74
CA LYS A 241 -3.53 15.42 31.05
C LYS A 241 -2.23 16.19 31.03
N ASP A 242 -2.30 17.47 31.36
CA ASP A 242 -1.41 18.09 32.33
C ASP A 242 -1.74 19.59 32.45
N ASN A 243 -1.86 20.01 33.71
CA ASN A 243 -1.94 21.39 34.24
C ASN A 243 -3.20 22.22 33.95
N THR A 244 -4.04 22.43 34.97
CA THR A 244 -4.09 23.75 35.68
C THR A 244 -4.99 23.79 36.94
N TYR A 245 -4.39 24.30 38.05
CA TYR A 245 -4.92 24.96 39.27
C TYR A 245 -5.82 24.15 40.27
N CYS A 246 -5.65 24.24 41.60
CA CYS A 246 -5.45 25.42 42.45
C CYS A 246 -4.54 25.22 43.68
N HIS A 247 -3.80 26.28 44.03
CA HIS A 247 -3.23 26.55 45.35
C HIS A 247 -4.20 27.43 46.17
N HIS A 248 -4.20 27.28 47.51
CA HIS A 248 -4.77 28.14 48.58
C HIS A 248 -6.31 28.16 48.75
N SER A 249 -6.96 28.18 49.93
CA SER A 249 -6.60 28.20 51.36
C SER A 249 -7.83 27.83 52.22
N SER A 250 -7.60 27.32 53.44
CA SER A 250 -8.42 27.36 54.68
C SER A 250 -9.91 26.96 54.71
N ALA A 251 -10.25 25.92 55.49
CA ALA A 251 -10.94 26.06 56.80
C ALA A 251 -11.25 24.70 57.46
N ASN A 252 -10.81 24.54 58.71
CA ASN A 252 -11.41 23.81 59.85
C ASN A 252 -12.08 22.43 59.65
N HIS A 253 -11.47 21.37 60.19
CA HIS A 253 -11.99 20.71 61.41
C HIS A 253 -11.01 19.65 61.98
N ALA A 254 -10.50 19.92 63.19
CA ALA A 254 -10.30 19.03 64.36
C ALA A 254 -10.10 17.50 64.10
N LYS A 255 -9.11 16.77 64.63
CA LYS A 255 -8.75 16.59 66.05
C LYS A 255 -7.58 15.57 66.19
N SER A 256 -6.78 15.79 67.23
CA SER A 256 -5.98 14.84 68.06
C SER A 256 -4.71 14.13 67.53
N ILE A 257 -3.65 14.45 68.27
CA ILE A 257 -2.25 14.00 68.43
C ILE A 257 -2.18 12.58 69.10
N PRO A 258 -1.03 11.99 69.55
CA PRO A 258 0.38 11.96 69.10
C PRO A 258 1.05 10.56 69.02
N THR A 259 2.14 10.50 68.22
CA THR A 259 3.53 10.05 68.52
C THR A 259 3.88 8.66 69.10
N ASN A 260 5.00 8.11 68.57
CA ASN A 260 6.06 7.24 69.15
C ASN A 260 6.31 6.01 68.23
N THR A 261 7.50 5.52 67.93
CA THR A 261 8.86 5.69 68.46
C THR A 261 9.88 5.04 67.50
N ILE A 262 11.15 5.41 67.70
CA ILE A 262 12.39 4.99 67.04
C ILE A 262 12.82 3.56 67.44
N THR A 263 13.56 2.84 66.56
CA THR A 263 14.71 1.90 66.77
C THR A 263 14.60 0.65 65.87
N LYS A 264 15.42 0.49 64.82
CA LYS A 264 16.83 -0.01 64.69
C LYS A 264 16.93 -1.53 64.35
N PRO A 265 18.04 -1.97 63.71
CA PRO A 265 18.07 -3.00 62.66
C PRO A 265 18.69 -4.33 63.15
N THR A 266 18.55 -5.44 62.41
CA THR A 266 19.49 -6.59 62.48
C THR A 266 19.44 -7.46 61.21
N VAL A 267 20.61 -7.98 60.84
CA VAL A 267 20.98 -8.75 59.64
C VAL A 267 21.15 -10.25 59.99
N THR A 268 21.01 -11.13 58.97
CA THR A 268 21.74 -12.40 58.70
C THR A 268 20.93 -13.72 58.59
N HIS A 269 21.09 -14.37 57.41
CA HIS A 269 21.23 -15.81 57.03
C HIS A 269 20.39 -16.91 57.75
N SER A 270 19.86 -18.01 57.17
CA SER A 270 20.16 -18.87 55.99
C SER A 270 19.05 -19.94 55.77
N HIS A 271 18.94 -20.45 54.53
CA HIS A 271 18.35 -21.71 53.95
C HIS A 271 17.52 -22.70 54.83
N SER A 272 16.42 -23.33 54.39
CA SER A 272 16.16 -24.26 53.26
C SER A 272 14.63 -24.56 53.24
N GLY A 273 13.89 -24.77 52.14
CA GLY A 273 13.98 -25.81 51.09
C GLY A 273 12.58 -26.04 50.46
N VAL A 274 12.57 -26.72 49.29
CA VAL A 274 11.43 -27.43 48.63
C VAL A 274 10.36 -26.52 47.98
N HIS A 275 9.91 -26.61 46.71
CA HIS A 275 10.03 -27.50 45.55
C HIS A 275 9.59 -26.70 44.30
N GLY A 276 10.08 -27.03 43.09
CA GLY A 276 9.30 -26.82 41.86
C GLY A 276 10.02 -26.20 40.65
N THR A 277 10.64 -27.06 39.84
CA THR A 277 10.69 -27.02 38.35
C THR A 277 11.20 -25.78 37.59
N ILE A 278 12.40 -25.93 37.02
CA ILE A 278 13.08 -25.22 35.89
C ILE A 278 12.62 -25.89 34.55
N PRO A 279 12.67 -25.31 33.31
CA PRO A 279 13.59 -24.29 32.76
C PRO A 279 12.91 -23.10 32.05
N GLY A 280 13.56 -21.92 32.01
CA GLY A 280 14.47 -21.54 30.93
C GLY A 280 13.68 -20.76 29.87
N THR A 281 14.12 -19.69 29.24
CA THR A 281 15.43 -19.07 29.09
C THR A 281 15.15 -17.71 28.44
N ASN A 282 16.02 -16.74 28.72
CA ASN A 282 16.16 -15.50 27.96
C ASN A 282 15.95 -15.71 26.46
N THR A 283 15.08 -14.94 25.82
CA THR A 283 15.14 -14.72 24.36
C THR A 283 14.54 -13.35 24.01
N THR A 284 15.46 -12.44 23.71
CA THR A 284 15.46 -11.56 22.52
C THR A 284 14.11 -11.07 22.01
N HIS A 285 13.90 -9.76 22.24
CA HIS A 285 13.08 -8.88 21.41
C HIS A 285 13.30 -9.17 19.91
N ILE A 286 12.25 -9.59 19.22
CA ILE A 286 12.19 -9.60 17.75
C ILE A 286 10.96 -8.78 17.34
N GLU A 287 11.22 -7.56 16.87
CA GLU A 287 10.28 -6.76 16.08
C GLU A 287 10.14 -7.42 14.71
N ALA A 288 8.93 -7.88 14.37
CA ALA A 288 8.54 -8.12 12.98
C ALA A 288 7.50 -7.05 12.62
N GLY A 289 8.01 -5.93 12.10
CA GLY A 289 7.25 -4.76 11.70
C GLY A 289 6.93 -4.76 10.21
N ASP A 290 5.64 -4.70 9.91
CA ASP A 290 5.03 -4.32 8.61
C ASP A 290 5.21 -2.80 8.37
N ARG A 291 6.48 -2.39 8.24
CA ARG A 291 6.91 -0.98 8.24
C ARG A 291 6.94 -0.35 6.84
N ASP A 292 7.17 -1.11 5.77
CA ASP A 292 7.52 -0.52 4.48
C ASP A 292 6.37 0.24 3.79
N SER A 293 5.16 -0.32 3.76
CA SER A 293 4.05 0.26 2.99
C SER A 293 3.42 1.51 3.61
N SER A 294 3.57 1.71 4.92
CA SER A 294 3.08 2.90 5.63
C SER A 294 4.17 3.97 5.77
N ILE A 295 5.46 3.59 5.76
CA ILE A 295 6.59 4.51 5.70
C ILE A 295 6.69 5.15 4.31
N GLU A 296 6.48 4.41 3.21
CA GLU A 296 6.56 4.98 1.85
C GLU A 296 5.54 6.10 1.61
N ILE A 297 4.28 5.90 2.01
CA ILE A 297 3.21 6.89 1.84
C ILE A 297 3.43 8.11 2.77
N GLU A 298 3.96 7.88 3.98
CA GLU A 298 4.31 8.96 4.92
C GLU A 298 5.59 9.71 4.50
N HIS A 299 6.58 9.03 3.91
CA HIS A 299 7.80 9.62 3.36
C HIS A 299 7.53 10.43 2.10
N GLN A 300 6.74 9.94 1.15
CA GLN A 300 6.33 10.74 -0.01
C GLN A 300 5.54 11.98 0.43
N GLY A 301 4.62 11.82 1.39
CA GLY A 301 3.87 12.95 1.96
C GLY A 301 4.71 13.96 2.74
N ARG A 302 5.79 13.52 3.40
CA ARG A 302 6.73 14.38 4.14
C ARG A 302 7.76 15.02 3.20
N MET A 303 8.23 14.31 2.18
CA MET A 303 9.13 14.81 1.13
C MET A 303 8.45 15.91 0.31
N MET A 304 7.21 15.70 -0.12
CA MET A 304 6.45 16.73 -0.83
C MET A 304 6.20 17.97 0.05
N LYS A 305 6.04 17.80 1.37
CA LYS A 305 5.96 18.93 2.33
C LYS A 305 7.30 19.63 2.54
N PHE A 306 8.42 18.90 2.54
CA PHE A 306 9.76 19.47 2.63
C PHE A 306 10.11 20.27 1.37
N LEU A 307 9.85 19.72 0.18
CA LEU A 307 10.00 20.41 -1.11
C LEU A 307 9.10 21.64 -1.20
N ALA A 308 7.88 21.59 -0.63
CA ALA A 308 6.99 22.75 -0.54
C ALA A 308 7.40 23.78 0.53
N SER A 309 8.26 23.42 1.49
CA SER A 309 8.75 24.34 2.54
C SER A 309 9.96 25.17 2.10
N GLN A 310 10.71 24.70 1.11
CA GLN A 310 11.63 25.54 0.36
C GLN A 310 10.84 26.29 -0.72
N SER A 311 11.09 27.59 -0.87
CA SER A 311 10.44 28.37 -1.93
C SER A 311 10.73 27.71 -3.29
N MET A 312 9.69 27.24 -4.00
CA MET A 312 9.87 26.65 -5.34
C MET A 312 10.60 27.59 -6.30
N SER A 313 10.53 28.91 -6.08
CA SER A 313 11.32 29.89 -6.85
C SER A 313 12.83 29.82 -6.56
N GLN A 314 13.25 29.53 -5.32
CA GLN A 314 14.66 29.33 -4.98
C GLN A 314 15.19 28.00 -5.54
N LEU A 315 14.39 26.94 -5.49
CA LEU A 315 14.72 25.65 -6.10
C LEU A 315 14.78 25.76 -7.63
N SER A 316 13.81 26.40 -8.26
CA SER A 316 13.77 26.64 -9.71
C SER A 316 14.93 27.50 -10.22
N SER A 317 15.45 28.42 -9.39
CA SER A 317 16.64 29.23 -9.76
C SER A 317 17.96 28.45 -9.67
N ARG A 318 18.04 27.38 -8.87
CA ARG A 318 19.23 26.53 -8.75
C ARG A 318 19.24 25.37 -9.73
N PHE A 319 18.09 24.78 -9.99
CA PHE A 319 17.92 23.60 -10.84
C PHE A 319 17.18 23.99 -12.11
N SER A 320 17.80 24.83 -12.95
CA SER A 320 17.29 25.07 -14.30
C SER A 320 17.27 23.75 -15.07
N THR A 321 16.20 23.51 -15.82
CA THR A 321 16.03 22.34 -16.68
C THR A 321 16.50 22.59 -18.11
N GLU A 322 16.86 23.83 -18.45
CA GLU A 322 17.38 24.19 -19.77
C GLU A 322 18.90 24.01 -19.78
N MET A 323 19.36 23.04 -20.57
CA MET A 323 20.78 22.72 -20.74
C MET A 323 21.21 23.07 -22.18
N PRO A 324 22.41 23.65 -22.39
CA PRO A 324 22.96 23.82 -23.72
C PRO A 324 23.06 22.47 -24.46
N VAL A 325 22.53 22.41 -25.68
CA VAL A 325 22.51 21.18 -26.46
C VAL A 325 23.93 20.87 -26.94
N GLY A 326 24.41 19.66 -26.64
CA GLY A 326 25.67 19.17 -27.18
C GLY A 326 26.94 19.57 -26.42
N GLU A 327 26.83 20.34 -25.35
CA GLU A 327 27.96 20.72 -24.50
C GLU A 327 28.08 19.79 -23.30
N PHE A 328 29.26 19.17 -23.14
CA PHE A 328 29.61 18.47 -21.91
C PHE A 328 30.06 19.50 -20.89
N MET A 329 29.24 19.78 -19.88
CA MET A 329 29.53 20.79 -18.86
C MET A 329 30.02 20.13 -17.55
N PRO A 330 31.33 20.21 -17.22
CA PRO A 330 31.82 19.80 -15.91
C PRO A 330 31.14 20.61 -14.81
N ASN A 331 30.62 19.92 -13.78
CA ASN A 331 29.78 20.52 -12.72
C ASN A 331 28.42 21.08 -13.22
N GLY A 332 27.95 20.62 -14.38
CA GLY A 332 26.66 21.03 -14.95
C GLY A 332 26.57 22.55 -15.13
N LEU A 333 25.55 23.18 -14.54
CA LEU A 333 25.37 24.65 -14.59
C LEU A 333 26.21 25.41 -13.55
N GLY A 334 27.01 24.71 -12.74
CA GLY A 334 27.80 25.33 -11.68
C GLY A 334 26.97 25.88 -10.50
N THR A 335 25.72 25.46 -10.39
CA THR A 335 24.77 25.92 -9.36
C THR A 335 24.79 25.07 -8.09
N ASP A 336 25.54 23.97 -8.10
CA ASP A 336 25.72 23.10 -6.95
C ASP A 336 26.42 23.83 -5.80
N LEU A 337 25.85 23.72 -4.60
CA LEU A 337 26.43 24.34 -3.42
C LEU A 337 27.66 23.56 -2.94
N PRO A 338 28.73 24.23 -2.51
CA PRO A 338 29.88 23.56 -1.95
C PRO A 338 29.51 22.84 -0.64
N LEU A 339 29.96 21.59 -0.50
CA LEU A 339 29.84 20.83 0.73
C LEU A 339 30.79 21.38 1.79
N THR A 340 30.25 21.88 2.89
CA THR A 340 31.07 22.39 4.01
C THR A 340 31.60 21.24 4.87
N SER A 341 32.64 21.49 5.66
CA SER A 341 33.20 20.49 6.59
C SER A 341 32.24 20.04 7.71
N LYS A 342 31.05 20.64 7.80
CA LYS A 342 29.98 20.29 8.76
C LYS A 342 28.75 19.73 8.07
N ASP A 343 28.83 19.43 6.77
CA ASP A 343 27.68 18.93 6.03
C ASP A 343 27.24 17.56 6.60
N PRO A 344 25.95 17.34 6.87
CA PRO A 344 25.47 16.11 7.48
C PRO A 344 25.63 14.87 6.58
N THR A 345 25.89 15.07 5.28
CA THR A 345 26.08 13.98 4.31
C THR A 345 27.54 13.56 4.14
N LEU A 346 28.48 14.22 4.84
CA LEU A 346 29.88 13.82 4.81
C LEU A 346 30.04 12.36 5.21
N GLY A 347 30.58 11.55 4.29
CA GLY A 347 30.79 10.12 4.47
C GLY A 347 29.70 9.21 3.89
N TYR A 348 28.62 9.77 3.32
CA TYR A 348 27.64 8.97 2.58
C TYR A 348 28.27 8.36 1.33
N LYS A 349 27.94 7.10 1.04
CA LYS A 349 28.46 6.36 -0.12
C LYS A 349 27.35 5.53 -0.75
N LEU A 350 27.23 5.62 -2.08
CA LEU A 350 26.52 4.60 -2.86
C LEU A 350 27.48 3.44 -3.08
N PHE A 351 27.20 2.30 -2.46
CA PHE A 351 28.14 1.18 -2.43
C PHE A 351 27.70 -0.01 -3.30
N HIS A 352 26.40 -0.26 -3.45
CA HIS A 352 25.88 -1.34 -4.31
C HIS A 352 24.59 -0.96 -5.06
N VAL A 353 24.28 -1.77 -6.07
CA VAL A 353 22.98 -1.85 -6.76
C VAL A 353 22.43 -3.27 -6.66
N MET A 354 21.13 -3.42 -6.47
CA MET A 354 20.47 -4.72 -6.40
C MET A 354 19.68 -5.02 -7.67
N LEU A 355 19.91 -6.19 -8.26
CA LEU A 355 19.18 -6.71 -9.41
C LEU A 355 18.51 -8.03 -9.02
N ARG A 356 17.21 -8.15 -9.34
CA ARG A 356 16.54 -9.45 -9.25
C ARG A 356 16.92 -10.29 -10.46
N ILE A 357 17.30 -11.53 -10.20
CA ILE A 357 17.75 -12.50 -11.21
C ILE A 357 16.88 -13.75 -11.20
N ARG A 358 16.56 -14.27 -12.38
CA ARG A 358 15.69 -15.44 -12.58
C ARG A 358 16.42 -16.73 -12.31
N ASP A 359 17.63 -16.88 -12.84
CA ASP A 359 18.42 -18.10 -12.71
C ASP A 359 19.86 -17.77 -12.28
N PRO A 360 20.27 -18.10 -11.04
CA PRO A 360 21.60 -17.78 -10.54
C PRO A 360 22.70 -18.48 -11.31
N VAL A 361 22.44 -19.64 -11.94
CA VAL A 361 23.49 -20.33 -12.71
C VAL A 361 23.92 -19.47 -13.90
N GLN A 362 22.95 -18.93 -14.62
CA GLN A 362 23.21 -18.10 -15.80
C GLN A 362 23.79 -16.74 -15.39
N SER A 363 23.20 -16.07 -14.40
CA SER A 363 23.66 -14.76 -13.95
C SER A 363 25.05 -14.83 -13.32
N LEU A 364 25.35 -15.84 -12.49
CA LEU A 364 26.70 -16.01 -11.93
C LEU A 364 27.73 -16.33 -13.02
N HIS A 365 27.41 -17.17 -14.01
CA HIS A 365 28.30 -17.39 -15.14
C HIS A 365 28.63 -16.08 -15.87
N PHE A 366 27.61 -15.26 -16.15
CA PHE A 366 27.80 -13.96 -16.77
C PHE A 366 28.68 -13.02 -15.91
N TYR A 367 28.33 -12.79 -14.65
CA TYR A 367 29.04 -11.80 -13.83
C TYR A 367 30.42 -12.28 -13.35
N ILE A 368 30.59 -13.57 -13.04
CA ILE A 368 31.84 -14.13 -12.51
C ILE A 368 32.78 -14.58 -13.62
N ASP A 369 32.31 -15.44 -14.51
CA ASP A 369 33.16 -16.06 -15.53
C ASP A 369 33.35 -15.13 -16.73
N LEU A 370 32.30 -14.41 -17.15
CA LEU A 370 32.40 -13.52 -18.30
C LEU A 370 32.90 -12.13 -17.96
N MET A 371 32.37 -11.52 -16.92
CA MET A 371 32.71 -10.15 -16.51
C MET A 371 33.84 -10.10 -15.47
N GLY A 372 34.24 -11.23 -14.88
CA GLY A 372 35.41 -11.29 -14.00
C GLY A 372 35.18 -10.83 -12.56
N MET A 373 33.93 -10.64 -12.12
CA MET A 373 33.62 -10.33 -10.72
C MET A 373 33.85 -11.55 -9.82
N ARG A 374 33.91 -11.34 -8.50
CA ARG A 374 34.08 -12.40 -7.50
C ARG A 374 33.07 -12.24 -6.38
N THR A 375 32.64 -13.37 -5.84
CA THR A 375 31.69 -13.42 -4.72
C THR A 375 32.35 -12.87 -3.45
N VAL A 376 31.72 -11.85 -2.86
CA VAL A 376 32.08 -11.32 -1.55
C VAL A 376 31.41 -12.17 -0.47
N PHE A 377 30.11 -12.43 -0.62
CA PHE A 377 29.38 -13.39 0.20
C PHE A 377 28.12 -13.88 -0.51
N THR A 378 27.61 -15.01 -0.03
CA THR A 378 26.30 -15.54 -0.40
C THR A 378 25.54 -15.84 0.88
N ILE A 379 24.27 -15.46 0.93
CA ILE A 379 23.38 -15.80 2.03
C ILE A 379 22.06 -16.32 1.49
N ASP A 380 21.73 -17.56 1.87
CA ASP A 380 20.40 -18.11 1.72
C ASP A 380 19.56 -17.70 2.93
N THR A 381 18.45 -17.02 2.67
CA THR A 381 17.54 -16.52 3.70
C THR A 381 16.32 -17.41 3.91
N GLY A 382 16.19 -18.47 3.10
CA GLY A 382 15.03 -19.37 3.07
C GLY A 382 14.19 -19.19 1.81
N PRO A 383 13.47 -18.07 1.61
CA PRO A 383 12.67 -17.86 0.40
C PRO A 383 13.46 -17.27 -0.79
N PHE A 384 14.68 -16.79 -0.55
CA PHE A 384 15.54 -16.20 -1.56
C PHE A 384 17.00 -16.28 -1.14
N THR A 385 17.90 -16.23 -2.12
CA THR A 385 19.34 -16.16 -1.93
C THR A 385 19.89 -14.85 -2.47
N ILE A 386 20.81 -14.24 -1.73
CA ILE A 386 21.52 -13.03 -2.14
C ILE A 386 22.97 -13.41 -2.46
N TYR A 387 23.45 -12.96 -3.62
CA TYR A 387 24.85 -13.05 -4.04
C TYR A 387 25.43 -11.64 -4.17
N TYR A 388 26.38 -11.29 -3.30
CA TYR A 388 27.12 -10.03 -3.41
C TYR A 388 28.38 -10.25 -4.21
N LEU A 389 28.55 -9.50 -5.30
CA LEU A 389 29.69 -9.58 -6.20
C LEU A 389 30.46 -8.26 -6.22
N GLY A 390 31.78 -8.34 -6.39
CA GLY A 390 32.66 -7.18 -6.57
C GLY A 390 33.94 -7.52 -7.33
N TYR A 391 34.74 -6.51 -7.67
CA TYR A 391 36.05 -6.72 -8.29
C TYR A 391 37.18 -6.71 -7.26
N PRO A 392 38.05 -7.74 -7.23
CA PRO A 392 39.30 -7.71 -6.49
C PRO A 392 40.21 -6.55 -6.95
N GLN A 393 40.50 -5.62 -6.05
CA GLN A 393 41.24 -4.40 -6.39
C GLN A 393 42.77 -4.61 -6.42
N THR A 394 43.30 -5.53 -5.61
CA THR A 394 44.74 -5.79 -5.48
C THR A 394 45.14 -7.13 -6.10
N ASP A 395 46.42 -7.28 -6.47
CA ASP A 395 46.95 -8.56 -6.96
C ASP A 395 46.83 -9.66 -5.91
N GLU A 396 46.97 -9.31 -4.63
CA GLU A 396 46.79 -10.24 -3.53
C GLU A 396 45.35 -10.75 -3.45
N HIS A 397 44.35 -9.86 -3.55
CA HIS A 397 42.94 -10.25 -3.60
C HIS A 397 42.60 -11.05 -4.87
N ARG A 398 43.30 -10.82 -5.99
CA ARG A 398 43.14 -11.63 -7.20
C ARG A 398 43.71 -13.05 -7.03
N ALA A 399 44.78 -13.21 -6.25
CA ALA A 399 45.42 -14.48 -5.98
C ALA A 399 44.73 -15.28 -4.84
N ASP A 400 44.20 -14.59 -3.83
CA ASP A 400 43.51 -15.16 -2.67
C ASP A 400 42.08 -14.58 -2.56
N LEU A 401 41.13 -15.32 -3.14
CA LEU A 401 39.72 -14.94 -3.16
C LEU A 401 39.06 -15.04 -1.78
N ASP A 402 39.55 -15.92 -0.90
CA ASP A 402 39.02 -16.04 0.46
C ASP A 402 39.41 -14.81 1.29
N LYS A 403 40.63 -14.31 1.09
CA LYS A 403 41.06 -13.04 1.68
C LYS A 403 40.24 -11.87 1.12
N PHE A 404 40.06 -11.81 -0.21
CA PHE A 404 39.21 -10.80 -0.85
C PHE A 404 37.81 -10.76 -0.21
N ALA A 405 37.16 -11.93 -0.08
CA ALA A 405 35.82 -12.04 0.49
C ALA A 405 35.77 -11.53 1.93
N ARG A 406 36.69 -12.00 2.81
CA ARG A 406 36.74 -11.58 4.22
C ARG A 406 37.01 -10.09 4.40
N ASP A 407 38.01 -9.55 3.70
CA ASP A 407 38.42 -8.15 3.84
C ASP A 407 37.32 -7.21 3.31
N THR A 408 36.70 -7.58 2.19
CA THR A 408 35.62 -6.80 1.57
C THR A 408 34.36 -6.85 2.42
N LEU A 409 33.99 -8.02 2.96
CA LEU A 409 32.83 -8.16 3.85
C LEU A 409 33.00 -7.34 5.13
N ALA A 410 34.21 -7.26 5.69
CA ALA A 410 34.50 -6.43 6.85
C ALA A 410 34.30 -4.92 6.58
N HIS A 411 34.37 -4.50 5.31
CA HIS A 411 34.23 -3.10 4.88
C HIS A 411 33.12 -2.92 3.85
N LEU A 412 32.08 -3.75 3.90
CA LEU A 412 31.08 -3.86 2.84
C LEU A 412 30.46 -2.51 2.47
N ALA A 413 29.95 -1.77 3.47
CA ALA A 413 29.30 -0.47 3.28
C ALA A 413 30.25 0.65 2.81
N TYR A 414 31.57 0.43 2.87
CA TYR A 414 32.59 1.39 2.42
C TYR A 414 33.14 1.08 1.03
N THR A 415 32.83 -0.12 0.50
CA THR A 415 33.36 -0.62 -0.78
C THR A 415 32.41 -0.25 -1.91
N PRO A 416 32.79 0.66 -2.82
CA PRO A 416 31.94 1.04 -3.96
C PRO A 416 31.94 -0.04 -5.05
N GLY A 417 30.89 -0.03 -5.88
CA GLY A 417 30.82 -0.83 -7.10
C GLY A 417 30.49 -2.30 -6.86
N LEU A 418 29.72 -2.61 -5.80
CA LEU A 418 29.20 -3.96 -5.57
C LEU A 418 27.87 -4.18 -6.30
N ILE A 419 27.61 -5.41 -6.70
CA ILE A 419 26.33 -5.83 -7.25
C ILE A 419 25.71 -6.87 -6.31
N GLU A 420 24.47 -6.62 -5.92
CA GLU A 420 23.63 -7.56 -5.18
C GLU A 420 22.70 -8.27 -6.16
N LEU A 421 22.98 -9.55 -6.45
CA LEU A 421 22.07 -10.39 -7.23
C LEU A 421 21.09 -11.08 -6.28
N TYR A 422 19.80 -10.84 -6.49
CA TYR A 422 18.74 -11.32 -5.62
C TYR A 422 17.91 -12.38 -6.34
N HIS A 423 18.08 -13.63 -5.94
CA HIS A 423 17.40 -14.79 -6.51
C HIS A 423 16.23 -15.23 -5.63
N VAL A 424 15.00 -15.06 -6.12
CA VAL A 424 13.81 -15.62 -5.47
C VAL A 424 13.68 -17.08 -5.87
N HIS A 425 13.64 -17.99 -4.90
CA HIS A 425 13.60 -19.42 -5.20
C HIS A 425 12.35 -19.80 -5.99
N GLY A 426 12.54 -20.62 -7.03
CA GLY A 426 11.50 -21.02 -7.96
C GLY A 426 11.38 -20.13 -9.20
N SER A 427 11.95 -18.92 -9.20
CA SER A 427 11.93 -18.03 -10.37
C SER A 427 12.68 -18.60 -11.58
N GLU A 428 13.63 -19.51 -11.36
CA GLU A 428 14.36 -20.23 -12.41
C GLU A 428 13.45 -21.10 -13.29
N ASN A 429 12.25 -21.45 -12.78
CA ASN A 429 11.24 -22.24 -13.50
C ASN A 429 10.27 -21.36 -14.31
N GLU A 430 10.30 -20.04 -14.13
CA GLU A 430 9.50 -19.09 -14.89
C GLU A 430 10.15 -18.83 -16.27
N PRO A 431 9.36 -18.41 -17.28
CA PRO A 431 9.88 -18.15 -18.61
C PRO A 431 10.91 -17.00 -18.64
N GLU A 432 11.73 -16.97 -19.70
CA GLU A 432 12.61 -15.83 -19.98
C GLU A 432 11.81 -14.52 -20.07
N GLY A 433 12.40 -13.42 -19.58
CA GLY A 433 11.71 -12.13 -19.47
C GLY A 433 10.75 -12.02 -18.29
N TYR A 434 10.81 -12.93 -17.31
CA TYR A 434 10.01 -12.87 -16.07
C TYR A 434 10.18 -11.55 -15.31
N TYR A 435 11.41 -11.04 -15.20
CA TYR A 435 11.69 -9.75 -14.59
C TYR A 435 11.68 -8.62 -15.62
N SER A 436 11.09 -7.49 -15.23
CA SER A 436 11.12 -6.26 -16.02
C SER A 436 12.44 -5.52 -15.79
N THR A 437 13.15 -5.21 -16.87
CA THR A 437 14.51 -4.66 -16.81
C THR A 437 14.56 -3.13 -16.74
N GLY A 438 13.42 -2.46 -16.98
CA GLY A 438 13.31 -1.00 -16.88
C GLY A 438 13.40 -0.24 -18.21
N ASN A 439 13.73 -0.90 -19.32
CA ASN A 439 13.83 -0.26 -20.64
C ASN A 439 12.64 -0.54 -21.57
N GLN A 440 11.64 -1.28 -21.09
CA GLN A 440 10.47 -1.68 -21.89
C GLN A 440 9.18 -1.15 -21.28
N PRO A 441 8.34 -0.44 -22.06
CA PRO A 441 7.00 -0.04 -21.63
C PRO A 441 6.13 -1.27 -21.27
N PRO A 442 5.22 -1.15 -20.28
CA PRO A 442 4.88 0.05 -19.52
C PRO A 442 5.81 0.34 -18.33
N ASN A 443 6.82 -0.49 -18.09
CA ASN A 443 7.61 -0.49 -16.86
C ASN A 443 8.96 0.22 -17.05
N LEU A 444 8.94 1.43 -17.61
CA LEU A 444 10.16 2.24 -17.76
C LEU A 444 10.73 2.63 -16.39
N GLY A 445 12.05 2.51 -16.21
CA GLY A 445 12.73 2.60 -14.92
C GLY A 445 14.27 2.58 -15.05
N LEU A 446 14.91 1.57 -14.46
CA LEU A 446 16.37 1.39 -14.53
C LEU A 446 16.85 1.36 -15.99
N GLY A 447 17.84 2.19 -16.32
CA GLY A 447 18.42 2.25 -17.66
C GLY A 447 19.45 1.15 -17.91
N HIS A 448 20.56 1.16 -17.18
CA HIS A 448 21.64 0.19 -17.34
C HIS A 448 22.58 0.22 -16.14
N ILE A 449 23.47 -0.76 -16.07
CA ILE A 449 24.66 -0.74 -15.20
C ILE A 449 25.92 -0.59 -16.06
N GLY A 450 26.83 0.29 -15.66
CA GLY A 450 28.05 0.59 -16.43
C GLY A 450 29.31 -0.03 -15.85
N PHE A 451 30.10 -0.65 -16.72
CA PHE A 451 31.41 -1.21 -16.42
C PHE A 451 32.49 -0.50 -17.22
N SER A 452 33.49 0.03 -16.53
CA SER A 452 34.70 0.53 -17.17
C SER A 452 35.58 -0.64 -17.60
N VAL A 453 35.85 -0.77 -18.90
CA VAL A 453 36.70 -1.82 -19.46
C VAL A 453 37.94 -1.21 -20.14
N PRO A 454 39.11 -1.88 -20.09
CA PRO A 454 40.32 -1.36 -20.75
C PRO A 454 40.21 -1.32 -22.29
N ASP A 455 39.46 -2.26 -22.88
CA ASP A 455 39.32 -2.45 -24.32
C ASP A 455 37.89 -2.94 -24.63
N VAL A 456 37.03 -2.01 -25.06
CA VAL A 456 35.62 -2.31 -25.38
C VAL A 456 35.50 -3.29 -26.55
N PRO A 457 36.18 -3.12 -27.71
CA PRO A 457 36.11 -4.09 -28.80
C PRO A 457 36.40 -5.52 -28.36
N ARG A 458 37.48 -5.74 -27.60
CA ARG A 458 37.84 -7.08 -27.11
C ARG A 458 36.83 -7.63 -26.11
N ALA A 459 36.28 -6.77 -25.24
CA ALA A 459 35.24 -7.19 -24.30
C ALA A 459 33.96 -7.64 -25.03
N VAL A 460 33.50 -6.86 -26.02
CA VAL A 460 32.33 -7.20 -26.85
C VAL A 460 32.57 -8.49 -27.64
N GLU A 461 33.72 -8.65 -28.27
CA GLU A 461 34.07 -9.87 -29.00
C GLU A 461 34.05 -11.09 -28.08
N ARG A 462 34.66 -10.97 -26.89
CA ARG A 462 34.66 -12.03 -25.88
C ARG A 462 33.22 -12.42 -25.49
N LEU A 463 32.36 -11.46 -25.20
CA LEU A 463 30.98 -11.71 -24.78
C LEU A 463 30.16 -12.33 -25.92
N ARG A 464 30.29 -11.80 -27.14
CA ARG A 464 29.65 -12.33 -28.35
C ARG A 464 30.03 -13.79 -28.61
N ASN A 465 31.31 -14.13 -28.42
CA ASN A 465 31.80 -15.51 -28.58
C ASN A 465 31.23 -16.48 -27.54
N HIS A 466 30.72 -15.98 -26.41
CA HIS A 466 30.03 -16.77 -25.39
C HIS A 466 28.49 -16.68 -25.52
N GLY A 467 27.98 -16.19 -26.65
CA GLY A 467 26.54 -16.14 -26.95
C GLY A 467 25.78 -14.99 -26.30
N VAL A 468 26.47 -14.00 -25.73
CA VAL A 468 25.82 -12.81 -25.14
C VAL A 468 25.27 -11.92 -26.25
N GLU A 469 24.01 -11.48 -26.09
CA GLU A 469 23.36 -10.56 -27.03
C GLU A 469 23.98 -9.16 -26.93
N VAL A 470 24.47 -8.65 -28.07
CA VAL A 470 24.94 -7.27 -28.21
C VAL A 470 23.78 -6.42 -28.71
N ILE A 471 23.29 -5.50 -27.87
CA ILE A 471 22.19 -4.60 -28.19
C ILE A 471 22.67 -3.47 -29.11
N LYS A 472 23.86 -2.95 -28.80
CA LYS A 472 24.48 -1.83 -29.50
C LYS A 472 25.98 -2.07 -29.58
N ASP A 473 26.50 -2.09 -30.79
CA ASP A 473 27.94 -2.24 -31.05
C ASP A 473 28.64 -0.88 -31.10
N LEU A 474 29.98 -0.90 -31.18
CA LEU A 474 30.80 0.27 -31.42
C LEU A 474 30.47 0.94 -32.75
N GLY A 475 30.58 2.26 -32.80
CA GLY A 475 30.23 3.08 -33.96
C GLY A 475 28.72 3.29 -34.18
N ALA A 476 27.86 2.46 -33.58
CA ALA A 476 26.42 2.66 -33.61
C ALA A 476 26.06 3.86 -32.71
N ALA A 477 25.55 4.92 -33.32
CA ALA A 477 25.20 6.17 -32.65
C ALA A 477 24.01 6.88 -33.30
N SER A 478 23.14 6.11 -33.96
CA SER A 478 21.87 6.62 -34.43
C SER A 478 20.87 6.76 -33.28
N ARG A 479 19.74 7.41 -33.56
CA ARG A 479 18.65 7.54 -32.59
C ARG A 479 18.08 6.17 -32.19
N GLU A 480 18.04 5.23 -33.13
CA GLU A 480 17.55 3.87 -32.94
C GLU A 480 18.47 3.03 -32.06
N ASP A 481 19.76 3.38 -31.99
CA ASP A 481 20.76 2.72 -31.16
C ASP A 481 20.67 3.13 -29.67
N ILE A 482 19.92 4.18 -29.37
CA ILE A 482 19.70 4.67 -28.01
C ILE A 482 18.42 4.05 -27.45
N PRO A 483 18.38 3.73 -26.15
CA PRO A 483 17.18 3.24 -25.46
C PRO A 483 16.07 4.31 -25.31
N LEU A 484 15.70 5.01 -26.38
CA LEU A 484 14.50 5.84 -26.46
C LEU A 484 13.34 5.00 -26.99
N SER A 485 12.29 4.81 -26.19
CA SER A 485 11.21 3.92 -26.61
C SER A 485 10.35 4.56 -27.71
N GLN A 486 9.95 3.77 -28.70
CA GLN A 486 8.95 4.21 -29.70
C GLN A 486 7.62 4.60 -29.04
N TRP A 487 7.34 4.02 -27.87
CA TRP A 487 6.16 4.34 -27.05
C TRP A 487 6.18 5.77 -26.51
N GLU A 488 7.36 6.30 -26.14
CA GLU A 488 7.57 7.71 -25.79
C GLU A 488 7.51 8.60 -27.04
N ALA A 489 8.16 8.19 -28.13
CA ALA A 489 8.13 8.93 -29.38
C ALA A 489 6.70 9.12 -29.92
N GLY A 490 5.87 8.07 -29.86
CA GLY A 490 4.44 8.13 -30.23
C GLY A 490 3.61 9.09 -29.36
N ARG A 491 4.11 9.45 -28.18
CA ARG A 491 3.54 10.47 -27.27
C ARG A 491 4.18 11.85 -27.44
N LYS A 492 5.01 12.03 -28.47
CA LYS A 492 5.78 13.25 -28.73
C LYS A 492 6.79 13.56 -27.62
N ILE A 493 7.33 12.53 -26.96
CA ILE A 493 8.34 12.65 -25.91
C ILE A 493 9.70 12.24 -26.49
N GLY A 494 10.75 13.00 -26.15
CA GLY A 494 12.13 12.70 -26.53
C GLY A 494 12.38 12.78 -28.05
N LEU A 495 11.66 13.62 -28.79
CA LEU A 495 11.83 13.79 -30.24
C LEU A 495 13.11 14.58 -30.59
N GLY A 496 13.64 14.38 -31.80
CA GLY A 496 14.81 15.09 -32.34
C GLY A 496 16.00 14.18 -32.63
N ASP A 497 16.98 14.71 -33.34
CA ASP A 497 18.22 13.99 -33.65
C ASP A 497 19.26 14.19 -32.54
N LEU A 498 20.22 13.25 -32.50
CA LEU A 498 21.31 13.32 -31.55
C LEU A 498 22.31 14.38 -31.97
N HIS A 499 22.77 15.16 -31.00
CA HIS A 499 23.84 16.11 -31.25
C HIS A 499 25.15 15.37 -31.59
N PRO A 500 25.92 15.80 -32.61
CA PRO A 500 27.15 15.11 -33.03
C PRO A 500 28.17 14.87 -31.92
N ALA A 501 28.28 15.81 -30.97
CA ALA A 501 29.16 15.66 -29.81
C ALA A 501 28.79 14.43 -28.94
N TYR A 502 27.50 14.16 -28.77
CA TYR A 502 27.04 12.97 -28.06
C TYR A 502 27.23 11.71 -28.91
N GLN A 503 27.00 11.78 -30.23
CA GLN A 503 27.22 10.65 -31.14
C GLN A 503 28.68 10.17 -31.11
N HIS A 504 29.64 11.10 -31.02
CA HIS A 504 31.07 10.77 -30.90
C HIS A 504 31.37 9.96 -29.64
N VAL A 505 30.84 10.38 -28.49
CA VAL A 505 31.03 9.66 -27.21
C VAL A 505 30.27 8.34 -27.22
N PHE A 506 29.01 8.35 -27.65
CA PHE A 506 28.15 7.18 -27.68
C PHE A 506 28.62 6.13 -28.69
N GLY A 507 29.32 6.52 -29.74
CA GLY A 507 29.98 5.60 -30.67
C GLY A 507 31.10 4.77 -30.03
N GLN A 508 31.68 5.21 -28.90
CA GLN A 508 32.80 4.55 -28.24
C GLN A 508 32.39 3.56 -27.14
N ILE A 509 31.11 3.50 -26.80
CA ILE A 509 30.57 2.56 -25.81
C ILE A 509 29.85 1.39 -26.50
N ALA A 510 29.59 0.32 -25.77
CA ALA A 510 28.75 -0.79 -26.25
C ALA A 510 27.72 -1.19 -25.21
N PHE A 511 26.59 -1.74 -25.65
CA PHE A 511 25.57 -2.32 -24.77
C PHE A 511 25.40 -3.81 -25.07
N VAL A 512 25.36 -4.60 -24.01
CA VAL A 512 25.06 -6.03 -24.04
C VAL A 512 23.91 -6.34 -23.07
N LYS A 513 23.25 -7.49 -23.22
CA LYS A 513 22.29 -7.99 -22.23
C LYS A 513 22.94 -8.98 -21.29
N ASP A 514 22.64 -8.87 -20.01
CA ASP A 514 22.82 -9.99 -19.09
C ASP A 514 21.72 -11.07 -19.32
N PRO A 515 21.78 -12.23 -18.65
CA PRO A 515 20.82 -13.32 -18.86
C PRO A 515 19.36 -12.98 -18.54
N ASP A 516 19.12 -11.97 -17.70
CA ASP A 516 17.79 -11.49 -17.35
C ASP A 516 17.31 -10.36 -18.29
N GLY A 517 18.18 -9.89 -19.18
CA GLY A 517 17.91 -8.86 -20.17
C GLY A 517 18.20 -7.43 -19.69
N TYR A 518 18.85 -7.26 -18.53
CA TYR A 518 19.31 -5.94 -18.10
C TYR A 518 20.40 -5.44 -19.05
N THR A 519 20.35 -4.15 -19.37
CA THR A 519 21.36 -3.52 -20.21
C THR A 519 22.64 -3.31 -19.40
N VAL A 520 23.75 -3.82 -19.93
CA VAL A 520 25.09 -3.64 -19.39
C VAL A 520 25.89 -2.77 -20.35
N GLU A 521 26.34 -1.62 -19.86
CA GLU A 521 27.16 -0.67 -20.59
C GLU A 521 28.65 -0.97 -20.41
N LEU A 522 29.37 -1.04 -21.52
CA LEU A 522 30.81 -1.19 -21.57
C LEU A 522 31.43 0.14 -21.99
N VAL A 523 32.08 0.80 -21.04
CA VAL A 523 32.67 2.14 -21.22
C VAL A 523 34.19 2.00 -21.26
N PRO A 524 34.89 2.62 -22.22
CA PRO A 524 36.34 2.61 -22.21
C PRO A 524 36.87 3.42 -21.02
N GLN A 525 37.92 2.95 -20.35
CA GLN A 525 38.54 3.68 -19.24
C GLN A 525 39.10 5.06 -19.63
N LYS A 526 39.33 5.27 -20.92
CA LYS A 526 39.70 6.56 -21.51
C LYS A 526 38.86 6.76 -22.77
N LEU A 527 38.03 7.79 -22.75
CA LEU A 527 37.35 8.26 -23.96
C LEU A 527 38.39 8.87 -24.90
N GLN A 528 38.28 8.55 -26.18
CA GLN A 528 39.05 9.20 -27.23
C GLN A 528 38.43 10.58 -27.46
N GLU A 529 39.28 11.61 -27.45
CA GLU A 529 38.88 13.00 -27.71
C GLU A 529 38.31 13.19 -29.12
#